data_AF-G2QID9-F1
#
_entry.id   AF-G2QID9-F1
#
_cell.length_a   1.000
_cell.length_b   1.000
_cell.length_c   1.000
_cell.angle_alpha   90.00
_cell.angle_beta   90.00
_cell.angle_gamma   90.00
#
_symmetry.space_group_name_H-M   'P 1'
#
loop_
_entity.id
_entity.type
_entity.pdbx_description
1 polymer ?
#
loop_
_entity_poly.entity_id
_entity_poly.type
_entity_poly.pdbx_seq_one_letter_code
_entity_poly.pdbx_strand_id
1 'polypeptide(L)'
;MAPHASSPSTSSRPVTIQGGKDTGTLPFDHTAPAAPVTFQRRQATGAGEFIAKPAVARANLAVSTFAPNGSPESKNGRMRDHTVLQQHVLFWDRDQDGQIYPWDTYVGFRDLGFSILFSLLAVVIINVNFSYPTRLAVSWWPDPWFRVYVGGIHKAKHGSDSGVYDKEGRFVPQMFEDIFSKWDVHGAGSLSAGELWNMIKGNRLAADPFGWGAAIFEFGTTWLLLQKDGRVSKEDLRQTYDGTIFWKIKEAREQGKGWNKGFGLRDLLLLGQHEVKARIV
;
A
#
# COMPACT_ATOMS: atom_id res chain seq x y z
N MET A 1 -49.76 -26.71 7.76
CA MET A 1 -48.83 -25.59 7.96
C MET A 1 -47.41 -26.14 7.95
N ALA A 2 -46.69 -25.87 6.86
CA ALA A 2 -45.23 -25.90 6.76
C ALA A 2 -44.62 -24.80 7.69
N PRO A 3 -43.30 -24.79 8.04
CA PRO A 3 -42.23 -25.20 7.14
C PRO A 3 -41.04 -26.02 7.68
N HIS A 4 -40.39 -26.63 6.70
CA HIS A 4 -39.13 -27.35 6.72
C HIS A 4 -37.93 -26.46 7.06
N ALA A 5 -37.01 -27.01 7.84
CA ALA A 5 -35.64 -26.51 7.98
C ALA A 5 -34.78 -27.01 6.80
N SER A 6 -34.17 -26.07 6.08
CA SER A 6 -33.18 -26.33 5.02
C SER A 6 -31.79 -25.88 5.49
N SER A 7 -30.84 -26.82 5.47
CA SER A 7 -29.42 -26.59 5.71
C SER A 7 -28.79 -25.80 4.55
N PRO A 8 -27.87 -24.84 4.79
CA PRO A 8 -27.15 -24.20 3.70
C PRO A 8 -25.93 -25.05 3.30
N SER A 9 -25.94 -25.53 2.06
CA SER A 9 -24.79 -26.20 1.44
C SER A 9 -23.72 -25.17 1.05
N THR A 10 -22.51 -25.35 1.58
CA THR A 10 -21.32 -24.59 1.18
C THR A 10 -20.79 -25.14 -0.14
N SER A 11 -21.21 -24.55 -1.26
CA SER A 11 -20.59 -24.73 -2.56
C SER A 11 -19.61 -23.58 -2.82
N SER A 12 -18.32 -23.81 -2.54
CA SER A 12 -17.24 -22.92 -2.94
C SER A 12 -17.01 -23.05 -4.44
N ARG A 13 -17.66 -22.20 -5.24
CA ARG A 13 -17.30 -22.03 -6.66
C ARG A 13 -16.05 -21.15 -6.77
N PRO A 14 -15.10 -21.49 -7.65
CA PRO A 14 -13.98 -20.60 -7.95
C PRO A 14 -14.53 -19.36 -8.67
N VAL A 15 -14.28 -18.18 -8.10
CA VAL A 15 -14.55 -16.90 -8.77
C VAL A 15 -13.51 -16.76 -9.87
N THR A 16 -13.90 -17.07 -11.10
CA THR A 16 -13.16 -16.67 -12.29
C THR A 16 -13.21 -15.14 -12.38
N ILE A 17 -12.10 -14.47 -12.08
CA ILE A 17 -11.94 -13.05 -12.41
C ILE A 17 -11.85 -12.97 -13.93
N GLN A 18 -12.99 -12.74 -14.57
CA GLN A 18 -13.00 -12.28 -15.95
C GLN A 18 -12.41 -10.88 -15.95
N GLY A 19 -11.32 -10.68 -16.70
CA GLY A 19 -10.84 -9.34 -17.03
C GLY A 19 -12.02 -8.53 -17.57
N GLY A 20 -12.37 -7.45 -16.87
CA GLY A 20 -13.53 -6.62 -17.19
C GLY A 20 -13.48 -6.20 -18.65
N LYS A 21 -14.49 -6.59 -19.42
CA LYS A 21 -14.80 -5.94 -20.67
C LYS A 21 -15.31 -4.54 -20.30
N ASP A 22 -14.61 -3.49 -20.72
CA ASP A 22 -15.12 -2.12 -20.74
C ASP A 22 -16.46 -2.11 -21.51
N THR A 23 -17.58 -1.97 -20.81
CA THR A 23 -18.93 -2.02 -21.41
C THR A 23 -19.60 -0.64 -21.52
N GLY A 24 -18.90 0.47 -21.28
CA GLY A 24 -19.45 1.81 -21.47
C GLY A 24 -18.45 2.76 -22.10
N THR A 25 -18.70 3.19 -23.34
CA THR A 25 -18.03 4.37 -23.90
C THR A 25 -18.34 5.56 -22.99
N LEU A 26 -17.31 6.07 -22.30
CA LEU A 26 -17.44 7.30 -21.54
C LEU A 26 -17.90 8.44 -22.46
N PRO A 27 -18.74 9.38 -21.98
CA PRO A 27 -19.28 10.47 -22.80
C PRO A 27 -18.24 11.56 -23.13
N PHE A 28 -16.95 11.31 -22.90
CA PHE A 28 -15.84 12.24 -23.11
C PHE A 28 -14.56 11.47 -23.42
N ASP A 29 -13.60 12.17 -24.03
CA ASP A 29 -12.27 11.62 -24.31
C ASP A 29 -11.50 11.42 -23.02
N HIS A 30 -11.09 10.17 -22.76
CA HIS A 30 -10.23 9.80 -21.62
C HIS A 30 -8.79 9.52 -22.05
N THR A 31 -8.48 9.71 -23.34
CA THR A 31 -7.14 9.61 -23.90
C THR A 31 -6.90 10.76 -24.87
N ALA A 32 -5.65 11.19 -25.01
CA ALA A 32 -5.25 12.24 -25.94
C ALA A 32 -4.28 11.67 -26.98
N PRO A 33 -4.59 11.71 -28.30
CA PRO A 33 -3.75 11.11 -29.34
C PRO A 33 -2.30 11.62 -29.38
N ALA A 34 -2.10 12.91 -29.08
CA ALA A 34 -0.77 13.53 -29.03
C ALA A 34 0.04 13.16 -27.77
N ALA A 35 -0.58 12.47 -26.80
CA ALA A 35 0.06 12.03 -25.57
C ALA A 35 -0.14 10.51 -25.35
N PRO A 36 0.69 9.66 -26.01
CA PRO A 36 0.52 8.20 -25.99
C PRO A 36 0.45 7.59 -24.58
N VAL A 37 1.08 8.23 -23.59
CA VAL A 37 1.05 7.81 -22.18
C VAL A 37 -0.38 7.69 -21.63
N THR A 38 -1.33 8.49 -22.10
CA THR A 38 -2.74 8.47 -21.68
C THR A 38 -3.47 7.20 -22.15
N PHE A 39 -3.08 6.63 -23.30
CA PHE A 39 -3.58 5.34 -23.77
C PHE A 39 -2.91 4.15 -23.08
N GLN A 40 -1.62 4.28 -22.73
CA GLN A 40 -0.85 3.24 -22.08
C GLN A 40 -1.21 3.09 -20.60
N ARG A 41 -1.46 4.21 -19.90
CA ARG A 41 -1.76 4.25 -18.46
C ARG A 41 -3.22 4.59 -18.24
N ARG A 42 -4.09 3.65 -18.60
CA ARG A 42 -5.55 3.82 -18.54
C ARG A 42 -6.04 3.98 -17.10
N GLN A 43 -7.11 4.74 -16.93
CA GLN A 43 -7.78 4.90 -15.64
C GLN A 43 -8.78 3.76 -15.42
N ALA A 44 -9.06 3.43 -14.17
CA ALA A 44 -10.05 2.42 -13.80
C ALA A 44 -11.48 2.98 -13.93
N THR A 45 -12.02 3.00 -15.15
CA THR A 45 -13.34 3.53 -15.50
C THR A 45 -14.50 2.81 -14.81
N GLY A 46 -14.37 1.50 -14.59
CA GLY A 46 -15.40 0.66 -13.95
C GLY A 46 -15.43 0.70 -12.42
N ALA A 47 -14.57 1.47 -11.75
CA ALA A 47 -14.51 1.49 -10.28
C ALA A 47 -15.84 1.88 -9.62
N GLY A 48 -16.64 2.72 -10.30
CA GLY A 48 -17.95 3.17 -9.84
C GLY A 48 -19.01 2.09 -9.69
N GLU A 49 -18.84 0.94 -10.36
CA GLU A 49 -19.75 -0.20 -10.25
C GLU A 49 -19.68 -0.88 -8.87
N PHE A 50 -18.52 -0.78 -8.21
CA PHE A 50 -18.25 -1.44 -6.92
C PHE A 50 -18.14 -0.43 -5.78
N ILE A 51 -17.64 0.78 -6.05
CA ILE A 51 -17.34 1.80 -5.06
C ILE A 51 -18.14 3.05 -5.39
N ALA A 52 -19.11 3.40 -4.55
CA ALA A 52 -19.91 4.61 -4.75
C ALA A 52 -19.03 5.87 -4.75
N LYS A 53 -19.05 6.69 -5.81
CA LYS A 53 -18.25 7.92 -5.92
C LYS A 53 -16.75 7.67 -5.62
N PRO A 54 -16.05 6.88 -6.46
CA PRO A 54 -14.68 6.44 -6.17
C PRO A 54 -13.66 7.59 -6.20
N ALA A 55 -13.96 8.71 -6.85
CA ALA A 55 -13.11 9.90 -6.87
C ALA A 55 -13.18 10.74 -5.58
N VAL A 56 -14.17 10.51 -4.71
CA VAL A 56 -14.28 11.23 -3.42
C VAL A 56 -13.39 10.55 -2.39
N ALA A 57 -12.46 11.30 -1.79
CA ALA A 57 -11.56 10.74 -0.78
C ALA A 57 -12.31 10.23 0.46
N ARG A 58 -11.90 9.08 0.97
CA ARG A 58 -12.37 8.47 2.22
C ARG A 58 -11.47 8.90 3.35
N ALA A 59 -12.06 9.51 4.37
CA ALA A 59 -11.29 10.02 5.51
C ALA A 59 -10.50 8.91 6.18
N ASN A 60 -11.18 7.83 6.57
CA ASN A 60 -10.69 6.81 7.50
C ASN A 60 -10.91 5.37 7.01
N LEU A 61 -11.08 5.16 5.69
CA LEU A 61 -11.33 3.82 5.15
C LEU A 61 -10.66 3.63 3.77
N ALA A 62 -9.68 2.74 3.69
CA ALA A 62 -9.15 2.29 2.41
C ALA A 62 -10.08 1.22 1.82
N VAL A 63 -10.64 1.48 0.63
CA VAL A 63 -11.54 0.55 -0.07
C VAL A 63 -10.98 0.17 -1.44
N SER A 64 -11.42 -0.95 -1.98
CA SER A 64 -11.11 -1.39 -3.35
C SER A 64 -12.32 -2.04 -4.00
N THR A 65 -12.21 -2.36 -5.29
CA THR A 65 -13.20 -3.16 -6.02
C THR A 65 -13.36 -4.57 -5.44
N PHE A 66 -12.34 -5.12 -4.77
CA PHE A 66 -12.41 -6.43 -4.13
C PHE A 66 -12.90 -6.36 -2.67
N ALA A 67 -12.69 -5.22 -2.00
CA ALA A 67 -13.13 -4.95 -0.64
C ALA A 67 -13.80 -3.56 -0.58
N PRO A 68 -15.05 -3.41 -1.10
CA PRO A 68 -15.74 -2.12 -1.14
C PRO A 68 -16.07 -1.58 0.25
N ASN A 69 -16.08 -2.45 1.26
CA ASN A 69 -16.29 -2.10 2.66
C ASN A 69 -14.99 -1.84 3.43
N GLY A 70 -13.82 -2.00 2.80
CA GLY A 70 -12.49 -1.84 3.41
C GLY A 70 -12.20 -2.83 4.53
N SER A 71 -11.15 -2.56 5.30
CA SER A 71 -10.75 -3.36 6.46
C SER A 71 -11.72 -3.12 7.63
N PRO A 72 -12.28 -4.17 8.27
CA PRO A 72 -13.12 -4.01 9.47
C PRO A 72 -12.40 -3.27 10.61
N GLU A 73 -11.09 -3.48 10.74
CA GLU A 73 -10.24 -2.90 11.78
C GLU A 73 -10.20 -1.37 11.71
N SER A 74 -10.21 -0.80 10.49
CA SER A 74 -10.23 0.65 10.27
C SER A 74 -11.48 1.35 10.81
N LYS A 75 -12.58 0.62 11.03
CA LYS A 75 -13.86 1.16 11.51
C LYS A 75 -14.00 1.16 13.03
N ASN A 76 -13.03 0.58 13.73
CA ASN A 76 -13.10 0.33 15.17
C ASN A 76 -11.99 1.07 15.92
N GLY A 77 -12.20 1.25 17.22
CA GLY A 77 -11.21 1.79 18.14
C GLY A 77 -10.56 3.10 17.65
N ARG A 78 -9.24 3.20 17.83
CA ARG A 78 -8.47 4.39 17.49
C ARG A 78 -8.45 4.71 15.99
N MET A 79 -8.42 3.70 15.12
CA MET A 79 -8.32 3.92 13.66
C MET A 79 -9.51 4.71 13.10
N ARG A 80 -10.70 4.52 13.68
CA ARG A 80 -11.94 5.19 13.25
C ARG A 80 -11.82 6.71 13.21
N ASP A 81 -11.08 7.29 14.14
CA ASP A 81 -10.97 8.74 14.30
C ASP A 81 -9.72 9.33 13.60
N HIS A 82 -8.97 8.52 12.85
CA HIS A 82 -7.75 8.91 12.16
C HIS A 82 -7.94 8.85 10.64
N THR A 83 -7.24 9.73 9.91
CA THR A 83 -7.20 9.62 8.45
C THR A 83 -6.52 8.32 8.02
N VAL A 84 -6.75 7.83 6.80
CA VAL A 84 -6.12 6.58 6.34
C VAL A 84 -4.58 6.66 6.41
N LEU A 85 -3.98 7.80 6.08
CA LEU A 85 -2.53 7.99 6.23
C LEU A 85 -2.09 8.02 7.70
N GLN A 86 -2.91 8.54 8.61
CA GLN A 86 -2.64 8.41 10.04
C GLN A 86 -2.73 6.95 10.49
N GLN A 87 -3.75 6.20 10.06
CA GLN A 87 -3.89 4.78 10.37
C GLN A 87 -2.67 3.98 9.95
N HIS A 88 -2.09 4.29 8.78
CA HIS A 88 -0.84 3.69 8.30
C HIS A 88 0.29 3.72 9.34
N VAL A 89 0.47 4.86 10.01
CA VAL A 89 1.58 5.06 10.96
C VAL A 89 1.25 4.67 12.40
N LEU A 90 -0.03 4.42 12.72
CA LEU A 90 -0.46 4.05 14.08
C LEU A 90 0.20 2.76 14.60
N PHE A 91 0.68 1.88 13.71
CA PHE A 91 1.44 0.69 14.12
C PHE A 91 2.72 1.04 14.88
N TRP A 92 3.33 2.18 14.56
CA TRP A 92 4.55 2.66 15.20
C TRP A 92 4.30 3.59 16.39
N ASP A 93 3.11 4.17 16.54
CA ASP A 93 2.75 5.00 17.71
C ASP A 93 2.15 4.14 18.82
N ARG A 94 3.02 3.37 19.49
CA ARG A 94 2.64 2.23 20.34
C ARG A 94 2.07 2.64 21.70
N ASP A 95 2.61 3.69 22.29
CA ASP A 95 2.17 4.26 23.57
C ASP A 95 1.06 5.31 23.41
N GLN A 96 0.71 5.63 22.16
CA GLN A 96 -0.44 6.44 21.77
C GLN A 96 -0.34 7.92 22.16
N ASP A 97 0.89 8.44 22.24
CA ASP A 97 1.13 9.85 22.53
C ASP A 97 1.14 10.73 21.25
N GLY A 98 1.02 10.10 20.07
CA GLY A 98 1.02 10.77 18.77
C GLY A 98 2.41 11.11 18.23
N GLN A 99 3.46 10.58 18.85
CA GLN A 99 4.86 10.80 18.50
C GLN A 99 5.56 9.47 18.27
N ILE A 100 6.17 9.33 17.10
CA ILE A 100 6.94 8.13 16.74
C ILE A 100 8.40 8.48 16.86
N TYR A 101 9.06 7.96 17.89
CA TYR A 101 10.49 8.14 18.07
C TYR A 101 11.30 7.18 17.17
N PRO A 102 12.61 7.45 16.98
CA PRO A 102 13.51 6.55 16.27
C PRO A 102 13.45 5.09 16.76
N TRP A 103 13.34 4.86 18.07
CA TRP A 103 13.25 3.49 18.60
C TRP A 103 11.91 2.83 18.30
N ASP A 104 10.81 3.58 18.22
CA ASP A 104 9.51 3.03 17.84
C ASP A 104 9.54 2.54 16.41
N THR A 105 10.11 3.33 15.49
CA THR A 105 10.37 2.94 14.11
C THR A 105 11.19 1.65 14.07
N TYR A 106 12.33 1.61 14.77
CA TYR A 106 13.16 0.41 14.85
C TYR A 106 12.35 -0.82 15.33
N VAL A 107 11.66 -0.71 16.46
CA VAL A 107 10.90 -1.81 17.06
C VAL A 107 9.79 -2.28 16.10
N GLY A 108 9.07 -1.36 15.46
CA GLY A 108 8.01 -1.74 14.51
C GLY A 108 8.56 -2.51 13.30
N PHE A 109 9.68 -2.10 12.72
CA PHE A 109 10.31 -2.88 11.63
C PHE A 109 10.78 -4.26 12.11
N ARG A 110 11.27 -4.36 13.36
CA ARG A 110 11.63 -5.64 13.98
C ARG A 110 10.42 -6.54 14.21
N ASP A 111 9.30 -5.99 14.65
CA ASP A 111 8.03 -6.72 14.83
C ASP A 111 7.51 -7.27 13.49
N LEU A 112 7.69 -6.54 12.39
CA LEU A 112 7.37 -7.00 11.04
C LEU A 112 8.34 -8.07 10.51
N GLY A 113 9.51 -8.23 11.14
CA GLY A 113 10.48 -9.25 10.83
C GLY A 113 11.67 -8.83 9.99
N PHE A 114 11.84 -7.53 9.74
CA PHE A 114 13.01 -7.01 9.06
C PHE A 114 14.27 -7.19 9.91
N SER A 115 15.43 -7.37 9.26
CA SER A 115 16.71 -7.53 9.95
C SER A 115 17.10 -6.28 10.76
N ILE A 116 18.07 -6.44 11.67
CA ILE A 116 18.61 -5.30 12.46
C ILE A 116 19.11 -4.20 11.52
N LEU A 117 19.90 -4.57 10.50
CA LEU A 117 20.46 -3.60 9.54
C LEU A 117 19.37 -2.85 8.77
N PHE A 118 18.35 -3.55 8.30
CA PHE A 118 17.24 -2.91 7.60
C PHE A 118 16.44 -2.00 8.54
N SER A 119 16.23 -2.42 9.79
CA SER A 119 15.49 -1.62 10.77
C SER A 119 16.25 -0.32 11.12
N LEU A 120 17.57 -0.37 11.25
CA LEU A 120 18.41 0.83 11.43
C LEU A 120 18.36 1.75 10.20
N LEU A 121 18.41 1.18 9.00
CA LEU A 121 18.27 1.94 7.76
C LEU A 121 16.91 2.65 7.70
N ALA A 122 15.83 1.96 8.09
CA ALA A 122 14.48 2.52 8.11
C ALA A 122 14.37 3.72 9.07
N VAL A 123 15.02 3.66 10.24
CA VAL A 123 15.09 4.81 11.17
C VAL A 123 15.73 6.02 10.51
N VAL A 124 16.86 5.83 9.82
CA VAL A 124 17.54 6.92 9.13
C VAL A 124 16.65 7.50 8.03
N ILE A 125 16.01 6.65 7.23
CA ILE A 125 15.17 7.12 6.13
C ILE A 125 13.92 7.83 6.65
N ILE A 126 13.23 7.27 7.65
CA ILE A 126 11.93 7.77 8.11
C ILE A 126 12.11 8.93 9.09
N ASN A 127 12.76 8.72 10.23
CA ASN A 127 12.77 9.73 11.30
C ASN A 127 13.55 10.97 10.90
N VAL A 128 14.72 10.82 10.26
CA VAL A 128 15.54 11.98 9.86
C VAL A 128 14.81 12.83 8.82
N ASN A 129 14.11 12.21 7.86
CA ASN A 129 13.48 12.95 6.77
C ASN A 129 12.05 13.40 7.08
N PHE A 130 11.29 12.67 7.89
CA PHE A 130 9.88 12.99 8.18
C PHE A 130 9.67 13.79 9.47
N SER A 131 10.66 13.83 10.38
CA SER A 131 10.50 14.56 11.65
C SER A 131 10.17 16.04 11.43
N TYR A 132 10.99 16.75 10.65
CA TYR A 132 10.75 18.17 10.40
C TYR A 132 9.45 18.43 9.60
N PRO A 133 9.19 17.76 8.45
CA PRO A 133 7.95 17.94 7.71
C PRO A 133 6.70 17.72 8.54
N THR A 134 6.63 16.66 9.35
CA THR A 134 5.45 16.41 10.20
C THR A 134 5.33 17.43 11.32
N ARG A 135 6.45 17.91 11.88
CA ARG A 135 6.44 18.93 12.91
C ARG A 135 5.97 20.30 12.41
N LEU A 136 6.16 20.63 11.13
CA LEU A 136 5.69 21.89 10.54
C LEU A 136 4.17 22.13 10.70
N ALA A 137 3.38 21.10 10.99
CA ALA A 137 1.97 21.26 11.33
C ALA A 137 1.74 22.00 12.66
N VAL A 138 2.72 22.00 13.56
CA VAL A 138 2.61 22.56 14.93
C VAL A 138 3.77 23.49 15.33
N SER A 139 4.93 23.40 14.68
CA SER A 139 6.10 24.22 15.01
C SER A 139 7.06 24.36 13.82
N TRP A 140 7.72 25.50 13.73
CA TRP A 140 8.77 25.79 12.74
C TRP A 140 10.17 25.33 13.16
N TRP A 141 10.35 24.86 14.40
CA TRP A 141 11.65 24.41 14.90
C TRP A 141 11.87 22.93 14.65
N PRO A 142 13.08 22.50 14.22
CA PRO A 142 13.41 21.09 14.09
C PRO A 142 13.40 20.40 15.45
N ASP A 143 13.00 19.14 15.46
CA ASP A 143 12.96 18.34 16.69
C ASP A 143 14.29 17.63 16.93
N PRO A 144 15.04 17.95 18.00
CA PRO A 144 16.31 17.31 18.27
C PRO A 144 16.18 15.80 18.54
N TRP A 145 14.97 15.31 18.85
CA TRP A 145 14.68 13.89 19.05
C TRP A 145 14.25 13.17 17.78
N PHE A 146 14.16 13.87 16.64
CA PHE A 146 13.73 13.31 15.36
C PHE A 146 12.40 12.54 15.41
N ARG A 147 11.43 13.02 16.22
CA ARG A 147 10.10 12.39 16.29
C ARG A 147 9.31 12.68 15.04
N VAL A 148 8.55 11.70 14.57
CA VAL A 148 7.52 11.85 13.53
C VAL A 148 6.18 12.05 14.22
N TYR A 149 5.45 13.11 13.86
CA TYR A 149 4.18 13.47 14.50
C TYR A 149 3.00 12.91 13.72
N VAL A 150 2.20 12.05 14.35
CA VAL A 150 1.02 11.42 13.73
C VAL A 150 0.02 12.49 13.25
N GLY A 151 -0.22 13.54 14.04
CA GLY A 151 -1.10 14.65 13.64
C GLY A 151 -0.63 15.38 12.38
N GLY A 152 0.68 15.47 12.17
CA GLY A 152 1.30 16.18 11.04
C GLY A 152 1.67 15.29 9.86
N ILE A 153 1.38 13.99 9.89
CA ILE A 153 1.89 13.02 8.90
C ILE A 153 1.54 13.36 7.45
N HIS A 154 0.40 14.02 7.22
CA HIS A 154 -0.03 14.48 5.90
C HIS A 154 0.95 15.47 5.24
N LYS A 155 1.81 16.13 6.02
CA LYS A 155 2.89 17.01 5.53
C LYS A 155 4.12 16.26 5.02
N ALA A 156 4.28 14.98 5.35
CA ALA A 156 5.45 14.17 4.95
C ALA A 156 5.28 13.46 3.59
N LYS A 157 4.20 13.75 2.87
CA LYS A 157 4.00 13.27 1.48
C LYS A 157 4.98 13.94 0.53
N HIS A 158 5.33 13.24 -0.55
CA HIS A 158 6.17 13.75 -1.63
C HIS A 158 5.48 13.67 -2.99
N GLY A 159 5.96 14.40 -3.98
CA GLY A 159 5.27 14.56 -5.27
C GLY A 159 5.28 13.29 -6.14
N SER A 160 6.28 12.43 -5.96
CA SER A 160 6.50 11.21 -6.75
C SER A 160 5.90 9.95 -6.10
N ASP A 161 4.98 10.12 -5.16
CA ASP A 161 4.27 9.02 -4.51
C ASP A 161 3.25 8.36 -5.45
N SER A 162 2.35 7.50 -4.94
CA SER A 162 1.29 6.90 -5.76
C SER A 162 0.12 7.82 -6.08
N GLY A 163 0.00 8.96 -5.39
CA GLY A 163 -1.17 9.84 -5.42
C GLY A 163 -2.41 9.29 -4.72
N VAL A 164 -2.33 8.13 -4.05
CA VAL A 164 -3.51 7.49 -3.42
C VAL A 164 -4.03 8.27 -2.22
N TYR A 165 -3.15 8.89 -1.43
CA TYR A 165 -3.60 9.85 -0.44
C TYR A 165 -3.69 11.23 -1.05
N ASP A 166 -4.77 11.94 -0.75
CA ASP A 166 -4.83 13.38 -0.98
C ASP A 166 -3.95 14.15 0.02
N LYS A 167 -3.95 15.48 -0.09
CA LYS A 167 -3.10 16.37 0.72
C LYS A 167 -3.44 16.34 2.21
N GLU A 168 -4.65 15.92 2.57
CA GLU A 168 -5.10 15.80 3.95
C GLU A 168 -4.87 14.37 4.51
N GLY A 169 -4.31 13.45 3.72
CA GLY A 169 -4.05 12.07 4.12
C GLY A 169 -5.27 11.14 3.99
N ARG A 170 -6.32 11.58 3.28
CA ARG A 170 -7.51 10.76 3.00
C ARG A 170 -7.23 9.88 1.80
N PHE A 171 -7.81 8.69 1.77
CA PHE A 171 -7.60 7.71 0.71
C PHE A 171 -8.51 7.97 -0.48
N VAL A 172 -7.99 8.05 -1.71
CA VAL A 172 -8.77 8.26 -2.94
C VAL A 172 -8.94 6.92 -3.68
N PRO A 173 -10.12 6.26 -3.59
CA PRO A 173 -10.31 4.94 -4.19
C PRO A 173 -10.01 4.87 -5.69
N GLN A 174 -10.38 5.92 -6.44
CA GLN A 174 -10.11 5.99 -7.87
C GLN A 174 -8.59 5.91 -8.16
N MET A 175 -7.77 6.63 -7.38
CA MET A 175 -6.32 6.62 -7.57
C MET A 175 -5.72 5.25 -7.22
N PHE A 176 -6.30 4.55 -6.25
CA PHE A 176 -5.88 3.19 -5.90
C PHE A 176 -6.24 2.17 -7.00
N GLU A 177 -7.47 2.22 -7.54
CA GLU A 177 -7.86 1.33 -8.64
C GLU A 177 -7.07 1.63 -9.93
N ASP A 178 -6.75 2.91 -10.17
CA ASP A 178 -5.89 3.35 -11.26
C ASP A 178 -4.50 2.70 -11.21
N ILE A 179 -3.94 2.38 -10.03
CA ILE A 179 -2.65 1.67 -9.95
C ILE A 179 -2.72 0.36 -10.73
N PHE A 180 -3.76 -0.44 -10.50
CA PHE A 180 -3.89 -1.76 -11.13
C PHE A 180 -4.31 -1.64 -12.58
N SER A 181 -5.17 -0.68 -12.92
CA SER A 181 -5.50 -0.42 -14.33
C SER A 181 -4.29 0.00 -15.17
N LYS A 182 -3.34 0.73 -14.57
CA LYS A 182 -2.14 1.24 -15.26
C LYS A 182 -1.00 0.23 -15.32
N TRP A 183 -0.81 -0.56 -14.26
CA TRP A 183 0.44 -1.29 -14.05
C TRP A 183 0.30 -2.80 -13.93
N ASP A 184 -0.89 -3.34 -13.66
CA ASP A 184 -1.15 -4.79 -13.70
C ASP A 184 -1.44 -5.22 -15.14
N VAL A 185 -0.40 -5.23 -15.97
CA VAL A 185 -0.53 -5.41 -17.43
C VAL A 185 -1.06 -6.79 -17.81
N HIS A 186 -0.99 -7.76 -16.89
CA HIS A 186 -1.50 -9.11 -17.06
C HIS A 186 -2.89 -9.34 -16.43
N GLY A 187 -3.45 -8.34 -15.75
CA GLY A 187 -4.75 -8.45 -15.08
C GLY A 187 -4.79 -9.50 -13.97
N ALA A 188 -3.67 -9.72 -13.29
CA ALA A 188 -3.50 -10.76 -12.28
C ALA A 188 -4.12 -10.40 -10.91
N GLY A 189 -4.65 -9.19 -10.74
CA GLY A 189 -5.07 -8.64 -9.45
C GLY A 189 -3.89 -8.42 -8.50
N SER A 190 -2.68 -8.26 -9.03
CA SER A 190 -1.41 -8.19 -8.30
C SER A 190 -0.33 -7.55 -9.15
N LEU A 191 0.73 -7.02 -8.54
CA LEU A 191 1.86 -6.39 -9.24
C LEU A 191 3.14 -7.17 -8.99
N SER A 192 3.84 -7.55 -10.06
CA SER A 192 5.22 -8.04 -9.98
C SER A 192 6.20 -6.95 -9.56
N ALA A 193 7.43 -7.34 -9.20
CA ALA A 193 8.52 -6.40 -8.95
C ALA A 193 8.76 -5.46 -10.15
N GLY A 194 8.69 -5.97 -11.39
CA GLY A 194 8.87 -5.18 -12.60
C GLY A 194 7.74 -4.16 -12.83
N GLU A 195 6.49 -4.56 -12.57
CA GLU A 195 5.32 -3.68 -12.67
C GLU A 195 5.36 -2.58 -11.60
N LEU A 196 5.71 -2.93 -10.35
CA LEU A 196 5.96 -1.94 -9.28
C LEU A 196 7.11 -0.99 -9.65
N TRP A 197 8.20 -1.49 -10.21
CA TRP A 197 9.32 -0.65 -10.67
C TRP A 197 8.91 0.32 -11.78
N ASN A 198 8.07 -0.13 -12.72
CA ASN A 198 7.52 0.72 -13.76
C ASN A 198 6.59 1.79 -13.21
N MET A 199 5.79 1.47 -12.18
CA MET A 199 4.99 2.45 -11.44
C MET A 199 5.87 3.52 -10.80
N ILE A 200 6.88 3.13 -10.01
CA ILE A 200 7.80 4.07 -9.34
C ILE A 200 8.44 5.01 -10.36
N LYS A 201 9.00 4.47 -11.45
CA LYS A 201 9.61 5.29 -12.52
C LYS A 201 8.60 6.22 -13.19
N GLY A 202 7.38 5.72 -13.39
CA GLY A 202 6.31 6.40 -14.09
C GLY A 202 5.71 7.57 -13.34
N ASN A 203 5.77 7.56 -12.01
CA ASN A 203 5.22 8.59 -11.13
C ASN A 203 6.21 9.72 -10.78
N ARG A 204 7.49 9.61 -11.17
CA ARG A 204 8.51 10.61 -10.85
C ARG A 204 8.13 12.00 -11.37
N LEU A 205 8.18 12.98 -10.47
CA LEU A 205 8.07 14.40 -10.81
C LEU A 205 9.45 15.06 -10.89
N ALA A 206 9.61 16.01 -11.82
CA ALA A 206 10.91 16.57 -12.19
C ALA A 206 11.68 17.21 -11.02
N ALA A 207 10.99 17.89 -10.11
CA ALA A 207 11.57 18.61 -8.98
C ALA A 207 11.37 17.87 -7.64
N ASP A 208 11.52 16.55 -7.64
CA ASP A 208 11.34 15.74 -6.44
C ASP A 208 12.35 14.56 -6.28
N PRO A 209 13.68 14.82 -6.28
CA PRO A 209 14.67 13.75 -6.09
C PRO A 209 14.50 12.99 -4.77
N PHE A 210 14.06 13.69 -3.72
CA PHE A 210 13.71 13.09 -2.44
C PHE A 210 12.61 12.06 -2.62
N GLY A 211 11.49 12.43 -3.24
CA GLY A 211 10.38 11.52 -3.49
C GLY A 211 10.72 10.36 -4.42
N TRP A 212 11.71 10.49 -5.31
CA TRP A 212 12.19 9.35 -6.09
C TRP A 212 12.81 8.28 -5.20
N GLY A 213 13.68 8.69 -4.28
CA GLY A 213 14.30 7.79 -3.31
C GLY A 213 13.29 7.21 -2.32
N ALA A 214 12.39 8.05 -1.81
CA ALA A 214 11.32 7.63 -0.90
C ALA A 214 10.39 6.60 -1.56
N ALA A 215 9.94 6.82 -2.79
CA ALA A 215 9.10 5.85 -3.51
C ALA A 215 9.81 4.49 -3.71
N ILE A 216 11.12 4.49 -4.00
CA ILE A 216 11.90 3.25 -4.10
C ILE A 216 11.90 2.51 -2.76
N PHE A 217 12.14 3.23 -1.66
CA PHE A 217 12.14 2.65 -0.33
C PHE A 217 10.75 2.13 0.05
N GLU A 218 9.69 2.91 -0.12
CA GLU A 218 8.31 2.54 0.24
C GLU A 218 7.82 1.29 -0.50
N PHE A 219 7.89 1.30 -1.84
CA PHE A 219 7.41 0.18 -2.64
C PHE A 219 8.37 -1.01 -2.65
N GLY A 220 9.68 -0.76 -2.51
CA GLY A 220 10.67 -1.81 -2.31
C GLY A 220 10.44 -2.55 -0.99
N THR A 221 10.24 -1.82 0.11
CA THR A 221 9.89 -2.37 1.43
C THR A 221 8.56 -3.13 1.38
N THR A 222 7.56 -2.57 0.69
CA THR A 222 6.27 -3.23 0.49
C THR A 222 6.43 -4.57 -0.24
N TRP A 223 7.24 -4.62 -1.29
CA TRP A 223 7.52 -5.88 -2.00
C TRP A 223 8.28 -6.87 -1.10
N LEU A 224 9.33 -6.42 -0.41
CA LEU A 224 10.07 -7.25 0.54
C LEU A 224 9.17 -7.83 1.65
N LEU A 225 8.12 -7.13 2.05
CA LEU A 225 7.23 -7.55 3.12
C LEU A 225 6.09 -8.45 2.64
N LEU A 226 5.53 -8.18 1.45
CA LEU A 226 4.21 -8.71 1.06
C LEU A 226 4.24 -9.62 -0.18
N GLN A 227 5.36 -9.70 -0.90
CA GLN A 227 5.40 -10.51 -2.12
C GLN A 227 5.09 -11.97 -1.84
N LYS A 228 4.30 -12.59 -2.73
CA LYS A 228 4.12 -14.02 -2.82
C LYS A 228 4.31 -14.42 -4.28
N ASP A 229 5.21 -15.36 -4.54
CA ASP A 229 5.55 -15.81 -5.89
C ASP A 229 5.97 -14.62 -6.81
N GLY A 230 6.72 -13.66 -6.26
CA GLY A 230 7.23 -12.48 -6.93
C GLY A 230 6.23 -11.32 -7.08
N ARG A 231 5.01 -11.45 -6.56
CA ARG A 231 3.92 -10.47 -6.78
C ARG A 231 3.28 -10.00 -5.47
N VAL A 232 2.89 -8.73 -5.43
CA VAL A 232 2.11 -8.13 -4.33
C VAL A 232 0.64 -8.05 -4.73
N SER A 233 -0.26 -8.65 -3.96
CA SER A 233 -1.69 -8.64 -4.29
C SER A 233 -2.33 -7.27 -4.07
N LYS A 234 -3.43 -6.99 -4.81
CA LYS A 234 -4.21 -5.76 -4.62
C LYS A 234 -4.60 -5.54 -3.17
N GLU A 235 -5.11 -6.56 -2.50
CA GLU A 235 -5.60 -6.40 -1.13
C GLU A 235 -4.48 -6.28 -0.09
N ASP A 236 -3.31 -6.87 -0.30
CA ASP A 236 -2.16 -6.65 0.58
C ASP A 236 -1.64 -5.21 0.44
N LEU A 237 -1.58 -4.69 -0.80
CA LEU A 237 -1.20 -3.29 -1.04
C LEU A 237 -2.24 -2.31 -0.46
N ARG A 238 -3.54 -2.60 -0.62
CA ARG A 238 -4.62 -1.79 -0.03
C ARG A 238 -4.48 -1.71 1.49
N GLN A 239 -4.23 -2.83 2.15
CA GLN A 239 -4.07 -2.91 3.60
C GLN A 239 -2.75 -2.31 4.10
N THR A 240 -1.80 -2.06 3.19
CA THR A 240 -0.63 -1.23 3.51
C THR A 240 -1.05 0.23 3.68
N TYR A 241 -1.95 0.74 2.84
CA TYR A 241 -2.43 2.12 2.95
C TYR A 241 -3.19 2.41 4.26
N ASP A 242 -3.99 1.50 4.79
CA ASP A 242 -4.63 1.71 6.11
C ASP A 242 -3.79 1.17 7.29
N GLY A 243 -2.61 0.59 7.02
CA GLY A 243 -1.72 0.00 8.02
C GLY A 243 -2.22 -1.29 8.67
N THR A 244 -3.40 -1.80 8.31
CA THR A 244 -3.98 -3.00 8.93
C THR A 244 -3.15 -4.25 8.66
N ILE A 245 -2.39 -4.29 7.56
CA ILE A 245 -1.51 -5.41 7.23
C ILE A 245 -0.39 -5.59 8.27
N PHE A 246 0.10 -4.50 8.87
CA PHE A 246 1.21 -4.54 9.81
C PHE A 246 0.85 -5.30 11.10
N TRP A 247 -0.36 -5.04 11.61
CA TRP A 247 -0.91 -5.76 12.75
C TRP A 247 -1.10 -7.25 12.45
N LYS A 248 -1.61 -7.61 11.26
CA LYS A 248 -1.78 -9.00 10.83
C LYS A 248 -0.45 -9.75 10.75
N ILE A 249 0.61 -9.08 10.25
CA ILE A 249 1.96 -9.65 10.18
C ILE A 249 2.50 -9.90 11.58
N LYS A 250 2.43 -8.89 12.46
CA LYS A 250 2.89 -9.01 13.84
C LYS A 250 2.18 -10.16 14.57
N GLU A 251 0.86 -10.20 14.49
CA GLU A 251 0.04 -11.26 15.12
C GLU A 251 0.43 -12.66 14.60
N ALA A 252 0.57 -12.82 13.28
CA ALA A 252 0.95 -14.10 12.69
C ALA A 252 2.33 -14.58 13.17
N ARG A 253 3.26 -13.63 13.38
CA ARG A 253 4.61 -13.92 13.91
C ARG A 253 4.56 -14.27 15.40
N GLU A 254 3.77 -13.57 16.20
CA GLU A 254 3.63 -13.83 17.65
C GLU A 254 2.90 -15.15 17.95
N GLN A 255 1.93 -15.54 17.12
CA GLN A 255 1.20 -16.81 17.27
C GLN A 255 1.99 -18.04 16.80
N GLY A 256 3.25 -17.88 16.39
CA GLY A 256 4.11 -18.97 15.91
C GLY A 256 3.72 -19.57 14.55
N LYS A 257 2.64 -19.10 13.92
CA LYS A 257 2.25 -19.47 12.54
C LYS A 257 3.26 -18.95 11.51
N GLY A 258 3.93 -17.85 11.84
CA GLY A 258 4.86 -17.16 10.96
C GLY A 258 4.12 -16.36 9.88
N TRP A 259 4.87 -15.52 9.18
CA TRP A 259 4.39 -14.81 7.99
C TRP A 259 4.85 -15.57 6.75
N ASN A 260 3.91 -15.97 5.90
CA ASN A 260 4.18 -16.84 4.74
C ASN A 260 4.34 -16.08 3.41
N LYS A 261 4.50 -14.75 3.49
CA LYS A 261 4.81 -13.86 2.37
C LYS A 261 6.09 -13.06 2.69
N GLY A 262 6.52 -12.26 1.74
CA GLY A 262 7.73 -11.46 1.83
C GLY A 262 8.94 -12.18 1.25
N PHE A 263 9.99 -11.42 0.99
CA PHE A 263 11.25 -11.93 0.48
C PHE A 263 12.07 -12.53 1.62
N GLY A 264 12.53 -13.77 1.44
CA GLY A 264 13.31 -14.46 2.44
C GLY A 264 14.39 -15.38 1.85
N LEU A 265 14.92 -16.25 2.71
CA LEU A 265 15.99 -17.18 2.34
C LEU A 265 15.61 -18.09 1.16
N ARG A 266 14.32 -18.45 1.04
CA ARG A 266 13.79 -19.27 -0.07
C ARG A 266 13.97 -18.57 -1.42
N ASP A 267 13.59 -17.30 -1.49
CA ASP A 267 13.70 -16.49 -2.71
C ASP A 267 15.18 -16.25 -3.09
N LEU A 268 16.04 -16.03 -2.09
CA LEU A 268 17.49 -15.91 -2.29
C LEU A 268 18.10 -17.18 -2.90
N LEU A 269 17.70 -18.36 -2.42
CA LEU A 269 18.16 -19.64 -2.95
C LEU A 269 17.66 -19.87 -4.39
N LEU A 270 16.41 -19.51 -4.69
CA LEU A 270 15.84 -19.62 -6.04
C LEU A 270 16.56 -18.69 -7.03
N LEU A 271 16.86 -17.45 -6.65
CA LEU A 271 17.66 -16.53 -7.46
C LEU A 271 19.03 -17.13 -7.84
N GLY A 272 19.73 -17.73 -6.87
CA GLY A 272 21.00 -18.40 -7.12
C GLY A 272 20.90 -19.58 -8.10
N GLN A 273 19.81 -20.34 -8.08
CA GLN A 273 19.60 -21.45 -9.01
C GLN A 273 19.30 -21.00 -10.44
N HIS A 274 18.58 -19.88 -10.61
CA HIS A 274 18.31 -19.29 -11.92
C HIS A 274 19.58 -18.68 -12.56
N GLU A 275 20.42 -18.01 -11.76
CA GLU A 275 21.75 -17.51 -12.20
C GLU A 275 22.67 -18.65 -12.67
N VAL A 276 22.69 -19.78 -11.95
CA VAL A 276 23.51 -20.95 -12.32
C VAL A 276 23.01 -21.58 -13.61
N LYS A 277 21.69 -21.71 -13.81
CA LYS A 277 21.13 -22.23 -15.06
C LYS A 277 21.38 -21.31 -16.25
N ALA A 278 21.33 -19.99 -16.06
CA ALA A 278 21.58 -19.01 -17.12
C ALA A 278 23.06 -18.95 -17.56
N ARG A 279 24.00 -19.46 -16.76
CA ARG A 279 25.45 -19.51 -17.10
C ARG A 279 25.89 -20.85 -17.73
N ILE A 280 25.03 -21.86 -17.75
CA ILE A 280 25.34 -23.21 -18.28
C ILE A 280 24.77 -23.41 -19.70
N VAL A 281 24.03 -22.43 -20.24
CA VAL A 281 23.48 -22.43 -21.61
C VAL A 281 24.25 -21.44 -22.49
#